data_AF-A0A8S8XN18-F1
#
_entry.id   AF-A0A8S8XN18-F1
#
_cell.length_a   1.000
_cell.length_b   1.000
_cell.length_c   1.000
_cell.angle_alpha   90.00
_cell.angle_beta   90.00
_cell.angle_gamma   90.00
#
_symmetry.space_group_name_H-M   'P 1'
#
loop_
_entity.id
_entity.type
_entity.pdbx_description
1 polymer ?
#
loop_
_entity_poly.entity_id
_entity_poly.type
_entity_poly.pdbx_seq_one_letter_code
_entity_poly.pdbx_strand_id
1 'polypeptide(L)'
;MKKEHIHPLVLGGFERDENIIPLCKKCNNARNDVMIDVLGSSDIKAIRRRMPAIKVAVQEFVIWCHASINLDEEALIQCYDLSEAFANQRGIPNPYDGSNAKDRERNSFFNMIKQPFRSLISKFKTSNNFKPLNEDTDKGSKTRNPNLKKKPQVQKTVKKNNP
;
A
#
# COMPACT_ATOMS: atom_id res chain seq x y z
N MET A 1 11.36 12.52 -0.39
CA MET A 1 11.17 12.01 -1.77
C MET A 1 12.55 11.69 -2.31
N LYS A 2 12.75 10.59 -3.05
CA LYS A 2 14.05 10.25 -3.65
C LYS A 2 13.97 10.44 -5.16
N LYS A 3 15.09 10.79 -5.79
CA LYS A 3 15.26 10.77 -7.24
C LYS A 3 15.47 9.33 -7.65
N GLU A 4 14.67 8.84 -8.57
CA GLU A 4 14.69 7.44 -9.03
C GLU A 4 14.56 7.41 -10.55
N HIS A 5 15.08 6.37 -11.18
CA HIS A 5 15.03 6.23 -12.63
C HIS A 5 13.70 5.64 -13.11
N ILE A 6 13.15 6.15 -14.22
CA ILE A 6 11.99 5.55 -14.88
C ILE A 6 12.40 4.20 -15.45
N HIS A 7 13.38 4.21 -16.38
CA HIS A 7 14.09 3.04 -16.89
C HIS A 7 15.29 2.76 -15.99
N PRO A 8 15.33 1.62 -15.27
CA PRO A 8 16.44 1.28 -14.40
C PRO A 8 17.79 1.26 -15.13
N LEU A 9 18.82 1.87 -14.53
CA LEU A 9 20.18 1.88 -15.09
C LEU A 9 20.71 0.46 -15.34
N VAL A 10 20.40 -0.47 -14.43
CA VAL A 10 20.81 -1.88 -14.59
C VAL A 10 20.23 -2.51 -15.86
N LEU A 11 19.09 -2.02 -16.36
CA LEU A 11 18.46 -2.49 -17.59
C LEU A 11 18.78 -1.62 -18.81
N GLY A 12 19.79 -0.74 -18.72
CA GLY A 12 20.23 0.11 -19.83
C GLY A 12 19.60 1.50 -19.87
N GLY A 13 18.91 1.94 -18.80
CA GLY A 13 18.47 3.32 -18.67
C GLY A 13 19.65 4.29 -18.56
N PHE A 14 19.45 5.54 -18.95
CA PHE A 14 20.48 6.58 -18.92
C PHE A 14 20.34 7.50 -17.70
N GLU A 15 21.47 8.02 -17.19
CA GLU A 15 21.50 9.08 -16.19
C GLU A 15 21.23 10.44 -16.86
N ARG A 16 19.95 10.74 -17.10
CA ARG A 16 19.49 12.02 -17.67
C ARG A 16 18.24 12.49 -16.95
N ASP A 17 18.01 13.80 -16.92
CA ASP A 17 16.86 14.41 -16.24
C ASP A 17 15.52 13.82 -16.72
N GLU A 18 15.41 13.49 -18.02
CA GLU A 18 14.25 12.84 -18.63
C GLU A 18 13.91 11.48 -18.00
N ASN A 19 14.93 10.77 -17.51
CA ASN A 19 14.80 9.45 -16.90
C ASN A 19 14.74 9.55 -15.38
N ILE A 20 14.85 10.74 -14.77
CA ILE A 20 14.91 10.91 -13.31
C ILE A 20 13.64 11.57 -12.82
N ILE A 21 12.90 10.86 -11.97
CA ILE A 21 11.66 11.35 -11.40
C ILE A 21 11.71 11.33 -9.87
N PRO A 22 10.96 12.23 -9.21
CA PRO A 22 10.81 12.17 -7.78
C PRO A 22 9.78 11.08 -7.44
N LEU A 23 10.18 10.09 -6.64
CA LEU A 23 9.30 8.98 -6.24
C LEU A 23 9.26 8.81 -4.72
N CYS A 24 8.11 8.34 -4.23
CA CYS A 24 7.93 8.04 -2.82
C CYS A 24 8.77 6.81 -2.42
N LYS A 25 9.39 6.79 -1.22
CA LYS A 25 10.26 5.68 -0.79
C LYS A 25 9.55 4.32 -0.87
N LYS A 26 8.30 4.25 -0.40
CA LYS A 26 7.49 3.02 -0.45
C LYS A 26 7.19 2.58 -1.89
N CYS A 27 7.06 3.54 -2.81
CA CYS A 27 6.73 3.28 -4.21
C CYS A 27 7.98 2.74 -4.92
N ASN A 28 9.13 3.36 -4.66
CA ASN A 28 10.40 2.90 -5.19
C ASN A 28 10.77 1.49 -4.71
N ASN A 29 10.64 1.25 -3.39
CA ASN A 29 10.91 -0.08 -2.84
C ASN A 29 10.04 -1.14 -3.51
N ALA A 30 8.72 -0.93 -3.60
CA ALA A 30 7.84 -1.87 -4.26
C ALA A 30 8.16 -2.08 -5.75
N ARG A 31 8.57 -1.04 -6.50
CA ARG A 31 9.05 -1.20 -7.89
C ARG A 31 10.32 -2.06 -7.96
N ASN A 32 11.25 -1.88 -7.03
CA ASN A 32 12.47 -2.69 -6.97
C ASN A 32 12.19 -4.14 -6.57
N ASP A 33 11.25 -4.36 -5.66
CA ASP A 33 10.83 -5.70 -5.26
C ASP A 33 10.18 -6.43 -6.44
N VAL A 34 9.28 -5.77 -7.18
CA VAL A 34 8.70 -6.32 -8.44
C VAL A 34 9.78 -6.63 -9.47
N MET A 35 10.79 -5.77 -9.63
CA MET A 35 11.92 -6.05 -10.53
C MET A 35 12.62 -7.37 -10.16
N ILE A 36 12.87 -7.59 -8.86
CA ILE A 36 13.52 -8.80 -8.36
C ILE A 36 12.61 -10.02 -8.56
N ASP A 37 11.32 -9.89 -8.31
CA ASP A 37 10.35 -10.98 -8.49
C ASP A 37 10.30 -11.43 -9.97
N VAL A 38 10.33 -10.48 -10.90
CA VAL A 38 10.22 -10.73 -12.35
C VAL A 38 11.55 -11.19 -12.96
N LEU A 39 12.66 -10.56 -12.58
CA LEU A 39 13.97 -10.80 -13.19
C LEU A 39 14.83 -11.79 -12.38
N GLY A 40 14.39 -12.16 -11.18
CA GLY A 40 15.09 -13.03 -10.23
C GLY A 40 16.33 -12.41 -9.57
N SER A 41 16.70 -11.18 -9.94
CA SER A 41 17.86 -10.47 -9.37
C SER A 41 17.81 -8.99 -9.71
N SER A 42 18.46 -8.18 -8.88
CA SER A 42 18.80 -6.78 -9.19
C SER A 42 20.23 -6.61 -9.72
N ASP A 43 21.05 -7.67 -9.71
CA ASP A 43 22.42 -7.63 -10.22
C ASP A 43 22.44 -7.85 -11.75
N ILE A 44 23.06 -6.90 -12.46
CA ILE A 44 23.17 -6.94 -13.92
C ILE A 44 23.96 -8.16 -14.42
N LYS A 45 24.94 -8.66 -13.67
CA LYS A 45 25.68 -9.86 -14.10
C LYS A 45 24.77 -11.09 -14.04
N ALA A 46 23.97 -11.24 -12.98
CA ALA A 46 22.97 -12.29 -12.87
C ALA A 46 21.90 -12.21 -13.96
N ILE A 47 21.36 -11.02 -14.22
CA ILE A 47 20.39 -10.78 -15.30
C ILE A 47 20.98 -11.17 -16.67
N ARG A 48 22.20 -10.71 -16.99
CA ARG A 48 22.85 -11.00 -18.28
C ARG A 48 23.08 -12.48 -18.51
N ARG A 49 23.39 -13.27 -17.49
CA ARG A 49 23.56 -14.73 -17.62
C ARG A 49 22.28 -15.45 -18.05
N ARG A 50 21.11 -14.87 -17.74
CA ARG A 50 19.80 -15.42 -18.11
C ARG A 50 19.30 -14.91 -19.46
N MET A 51 20.00 -13.97 -20.09
CA MET A 51 19.68 -13.52 -21.44
C MET A 51 20.10 -14.60 -22.45
N PRO A 52 19.31 -14.85 -23.52
CA PRO A 52 18.10 -14.12 -23.92
C PRO A 52 16.79 -14.64 -23.30
N ALA A 53 16.83 -15.68 -22.47
CA ALA A 53 15.61 -16.36 -21.98
C ALA A 53 14.64 -15.43 -21.23
N ILE A 54 15.14 -14.41 -20.53
CA ILE A 54 14.31 -13.42 -19.80
C ILE A 54 14.11 -12.10 -20.57
N LYS A 55 14.46 -12.04 -21.86
CA LYS A 55 14.39 -10.77 -22.63
C LYS A 55 12.99 -10.17 -22.63
N VAL A 56 11.95 -11.00 -22.79
CA VAL A 56 10.55 -10.55 -22.78
C VAL A 56 10.19 -9.95 -21.43
N ALA A 57 10.50 -10.64 -20.33
CA ALA A 57 10.26 -10.13 -18.97
C ALA A 57 10.99 -8.81 -18.69
N VAL A 58 12.22 -8.65 -19.18
CA VAL A 58 12.95 -7.37 -19.10
C VAL A 58 12.21 -6.27 -19.86
N GLN A 59 11.75 -6.56 -21.08
CA GLN A 59 11.03 -5.58 -21.90
C GLN A 59 9.69 -5.18 -21.28
N GLU A 60 8.90 -6.14 -20.81
CA GLU A 60 7.63 -5.90 -20.12
C GLU A 60 7.84 -5.07 -18.85
N PHE A 61 8.86 -5.37 -18.05
CA PHE A 61 9.18 -4.59 -16.87
C PHE A 61 9.55 -3.14 -17.21
N VAL A 62 10.32 -2.93 -18.29
CA VAL A 62 10.68 -1.57 -18.76
C VAL A 62 9.43 -0.84 -19.27
N ILE A 63 8.57 -1.49 -20.05
CA ILE A 63 7.30 -0.91 -20.53
C ILE A 63 6.43 -0.49 -19.34
N TRP A 64 6.23 -1.39 -18.37
CA TRP A 64 5.46 -1.11 -17.17
C TRP A 64 6.05 0.04 -16.35
N CYS A 65 7.37 0.14 -16.28
CA CYS A 65 8.05 1.25 -15.65
C CYS A 65 7.68 2.61 -16.27
N HIS A 66 7.61 2.71 -17.59
CA HIS A 66 7.17 3.93 -18.27
C HIS A 66 5.67 4.14 -18.13
N ALA A 67 4.87 3.10 -18.33
CA ALA A 67 3.42 3.16 -18.30
C ALA A 67 2.88 3.62 -16.93
N SER A 68 3.46 3.11 -15.83
CA SER A 68 3.06 3.46 -14.46
C SER A 68 3.33 4.92 -14.07
N ILE A 69 4.27 5.58 -14.74
CA ILE A 69 4.59 7.00 -14.52
C ILE A 69 3.73 7.89 -15.42
N ASN A 70 3.53 7.48 -16.67
CA ASN A 70 2.75 8.22 -17.66
C ASN A 70 1.24 7.97 -17.56
N LEU A 71 0.81 7.05 -16.70
CA LEU A 71 -0.59 6.62 -16.55
C LEU A 71 -1.17 6.09 -17.87
N ASP A 72 -0.37 5.33 -18.62
CA ASP A 72 -0.79 4.67 -19.85
C ASP A 72 -1.61 3.42 -19.50
N GLU A 73 -2.94 3.57 -19.49
CA GLU A 73 -3.87 2.51 -19.08
C GLU A 73 -3.80 1.28 -19.98
N GLU A 74 -3.65 1.46 -21.30
CA GLU A 74 -3.58 0.34 -22.25
C GLU A 74 -2.36 -0.53 -21.99
N ALA A 75 -1.20 0.10 -21.79
CA ALA A 75 0.03 -0.62 -21.45
C ALA A 75 -0.04 -1.25 -20.04
N LEU A 76 -0.70 -0.60 -19.08
CA LEU A 76 -0.85 -1.16 -17.72
C LEU A 76 -1.81 -2.34 -17.66
N ILE A 77 -2.81 -2.39 -18.53
CA ILE A 77 -3.69 -3.56 -18.72
C ILE A 77 -2.90 -4.71 -19.35
N GLN A 78 -2.04 -4.44 -20.34
CA GLN A 78 -1.17 -5.48 -20.93
C GLN A 78 -0.15 -6.03 -19.93
N CYS A 79 0.35 -5.18 -19.03
CA CYS A 79 1.25 -5.55 -17.94
C CYS A 79 0.51 -5.82 -16.61
N TYR A 80 -0.66 -6.47 -16.67
CA TYR A 80 -1.52 -6.71 -15.51
C TYR A 80 -0.76 -7.36 -14.34
N ASP A 81 0.00 -8.42 -14.61
CA ASP A 81 0.73 -9.20 -13.59
C ASP A 81 1.72 -8.32 -12.82
N LEU A 82 2.36 -7.35 -13.48
CA LEU A 82 3.30 -6.42 -12.85
C LEU A 82 2.58 -5.40 -11.97
N SER A 83 1.43 -4.91 -12.42
CA SER A 83 0.58 -4.02 -11.64
C SER A 83 -0.01 -4.72 -10.41
N GLU A 84 -0.39 -5.99 -10.56
CA GLU A 84 -0.84 -6.85 -9.46
C GLU A 84 0.28 -7.12 -8.46
N ALA A 85 1.47 -7.52 -8.93
CA ALA A 85 2.64 -7.72 -8.07
C ALA A 85 2.97 -6.44 -7.28
N PHE A 86 2.95 -5.28 -7.94
CA PHE A 86 3.16 -4.00 -7.27
C PHE A 86 2.09 -3.70 -6.22
N ALA A 87 0.81 -3.90 -6.56
CA ALA A 87 -0.31 -3.69 -5.64
C ALA A 87 -0.19 -4.59 -4.39
N ASN A 88 0.20 -5.85 -4.59
CA ASN A 88 0.48 -6.81 -3.51
C ASN A 88 1.64 -6.36 -2.62
N GLN A 89 2.77 -5.95 -3.20
CA GLN A 89 3.92 -5.39 -2.44
C GLN A 89 3.52 -4.15 -1.64
N ARG A 90 2.52 -3.40 -2.12
CA ARG A 90 2.01 -2.18 -1.50
C ARG A 90 0.88 -2.40 -0.51
N GLY A 91 0.26 -3.58 -0.49
CA GLY A 91 -0.98 -3.83 0.26
C GLY A 91 -2.12 -2.89 -0.16
N ILE A 92 -2.21 -2.56 -1.45
CA ILE A 92 -3.29 -1.74 -2.01
C ILE A 92 -4.10 -2.54 -3.02
N PRO A 93 -5.37 -2.19 -3.29
CA PRO A 93 -6.13 -2.80 -4.37
C PRO A 93 -5.48 -2.50 -5.73
N ASN A 94 -5.39 -3.50 -6.61
CA ASN A 94 -4.95 -3.30 -7.99
C ASN A 94 -6.04 -2.52 -8.75
N PRO A 95 -5.77 -1.30 -9.25
CA PRO A 95 -6.76 -0.51 -9.97
C PRO A 95 -7.14 -1.10 -11.34
N TYR A 96 -6.30 -1.98 -11.90
CA TYR A 96 -6.51 -2.61 -13.21
C TYR A 96 -7.12 -4.00 -13.11
N ASP A 97 -7.52 -4.42 -11.91
CA ASP A 97 -8.27 -5.65 -11.71
C ASP A 97 -9.69 -5.49 -12.23
N GLY A 98 -9.94 -6.11 -13.39
CA GLY A 98 -11.24 -6.12 -14.07
C GLY A 98 -12.35 -6.79 -13.25
N SER A 99 -12.04 -7.53 -12.19
CA SER A 99 -13.04 -8.10 -11.29
C SER A 99 -13.71 -7.04 -10.39
N ASN A 100 -12.98 -5.97 -10.04
CA ASN A 100 -13.45 -4.92 -9.12
C ASN A 100 -14.26 -3.80 -9.80
N ALA A 101 -14.25 -3.71 -11.13
CA ALA A 101 -14.98 -2.68 -11.87
C ALA A 101 -16.51 -2.76 -11.63
N LYS A 102 -17.06 -3.98 -11.52
CA LYS A 102 -18.50 -4.19 -11.27
C LYS A 102 -18.92 -3.91 -9.83
N ASP A 103 -18.03 -4.09 -8.86
CA ASP A 103 -18.33 -3.92 -7.44
C ASP A 103 -18.18 -2.46 -6.97
N ARG A 104 -17.29 -1.67 -7.59
CA ARG A 104 -17.19 -0.23 -7.31
C ARG A 104 -18.40 0.57 -7.79
N GLU A 105 -18.97 0.24 -8.95
CA GLU A 105 -20.22 0.86 -9.41
C GLU A 105 -21.37 0.55 -8.45
N ARG A 106 -21.59 -0.73 -8.09
CA ARG A 106 -22.65 -1.12 -7.14
C ARG A 106 -22.53 -0.37 -5.82
N ASN A 107 -21.33 -0.29 -5.23
CA ASN A 107 -21.13 0.42 -3.97
C ASN A 107 -21.33 1.94 -4.10
N SER A 108 -21.05 2.54 -5.25
CA SER A 108 -21.38 3.95 -5.53
C SER A 108 -22.89 4.19 -5.59
N PHE A 109 -23.64 3.31 -6.28
CA PHE A 109 -25.10 3.40 -6.37
C PHE A 109 -25.81 3.19 -5.01
N PHE A 110 -25.35 2.24 -4.18
CA PHE A 110 -25.96 2.01 -2.86
C PHE A 110 -25.64 3.11 -1.84
N ASN A 111 -24.50 3.79 -1.96
CA ASN A 111 -24.15 4.93 -1.10
C ASN A 111 -24.93 6.20 -1.46
N MET A 112 -25.46 6.31 -2.69
CA MET A 112 -26.32 7.42 -3.10
C MET A 112 -27.77 7.31 -2.56
N ILE A 113 -28.19 6.12 -2.13
CA ILE A 113 -29.56 5.86 -1.64
C ILE A 113 -29.69 6.02 -0.10
N LYS A 114 -28.58 6.19 0.64
CA LYS A 114 -28.61 6.31 2.11
C LYS A 114 -28.59 7.75 2.62
N GLN A 115 -29.40 8.65 2.05
CA GLN A 115 -29.79 9.88 2.74
C GLN A 115 -31.20 9.72 3.30
N PRO A 116 -31.36 9.44 4.61
CA PRO A 116 -32.68 9.51 5.23
C PRO A 116 -33.03 10.97 5.49
N PHE A 117 -34.18 11.38 4.96
CA PHE A 117 -34.93 12.60 5.21
C PHE A 117 -34.58 13.31 6.55
N ARG A 118 -33.68 14.29 6.50
CA ARG A 118 -33.59 15.35 7.52
C ARG A 118 -34.59 16.45 7.19
N SER A 119 -35.86 16.16 7.39
CA SER A 119 -36.93 17.15 7.27
C SER A 119 -38.15 16.62 8.00
N LEU A 120 -38.73 17.46 8.87
CA LEU A 120 -39.97 17.23 9.65
C LEU A 120 -39.82 16.60 11.04
N ILE A 121 -39.12 17.30 11.95
CA ILE A 121 -39.63 17.46 13.32
C ILE A 121 -39.61 18.95 13.64
N SER A 122 -40.67 19.64 13.21
CA SER A 122 -41.03 20.95 13.71
C SER A 122 -41.86 20.82 14.98
N LYS A 123 -41.43 21.49 16.05
CA LYS A 123 -42.27 22.16 17.07
C LYS A 123 -43.50 21.41 17.58
N PHE A 124 -43.38 20.78 18.75
CA PHE A 124 -44.44 20.80 19.76
C PHE A 124 -43.83 21.03 21.15
N LYS A 125 -44.20 22.16 21.77
CA LYS A 125 -44.04 22.44 23.20
C LYS A 125 -44.88 21.42 23.98
N THR A 126 -44.46 21.03 25.19
CA THR A 126 -45.22 21.23 26.46
C THR A 126 -44.39 20.76 27.67
N SER A 127 -44.46 21.57 28.72
CA SER A 127 -44.00 21.41 30.10
C SER A 127 -44.45 20.11 30.78
N ASN A 128 -43.58 19.46 31.55
CA ASN A 128 -43.81 19.25 32.99
C ASN A 128 -42.64 18.56 33.72
N ASN A 129 -42.49 18.99 34.97
CA ASN A 129 -41.53 18.58 35.99
C ASN A 129 -41.37 17.06 36.16
N PHE A 130 -40.13 16.60 36.24
CA PHE A 130 -39.73 15.50 37.13
C PHE A 130 -38.31 15.76 37.67
N LYS A 131 -38.19 15.81 39.01
CA LYS A 131 -36.93 15.87 39.74
C LYS A 131 -36.16 14.55 39.54
N PRO A 132 -34.84 14.57 39.30
CA PRO A 132 -34.02 13.37 39.37
C PRO A 132 -33.51 13.16 40.81
N LEU A 133 -33.69 11.93 41.29
CA LEU A 133 -33.13 11.37 42.50
C LEU A 133 -31.78 10.73 42.16
N ASN A 134 -30.75 11.17 42.89
CA ASN A 134 -29.48 10.52 43.21
C ASN A 134 -28.51 10.16 42.06
N GLU A 135 -27.39 10.90 42.07
CA GLU A 135 -26.07 10.38 42.43
C GLU A 135 -25.71 9.02 41.79
N ASP A 136 -24.91 9.06 40.72
CA ASP A 136 -23.59 8.43 40.75
C ASP A 136 -22.80 8.61 39.43
N THR A 137 -21.54 9.01 39.64
CA THR A 137 -20.35 8.79 38.81
C THR A 137 -20.22 9.43 37.42
N ASP A 138 -19.69 10.65 37.46
CA ASP A 138 -18.39 11.09 36.90
C ASP A 138 -18.11 10.98 35.38
N LYS A 139 -17.87 12.16 34.82
CA LYS A 139 -17.39 12.43 33.45
C LYS A 139 -15.89 12.69 33.48
N GLY A 140 -15.17 12.00 32.61
CA GLY A 140 -13.98 12.53 31.95
C GLY A 140 -12.70 12.48 32.80
N SER A 141 -11.57 12.02 32.28
CA SER A 141 -10.85 12.76 31.24
C SER A 141 -9.53 12.06 30.91
N LYS A 142 -9.06 12.33 29.69
CA LYS A 142 -7.79 11.90 29.07
C LYS A 142 -6.58 11.96 30.02
N THR A 143 -5.71 10.95 30.03
CA THR A 143 -4.27 11.07 29.63
C THR A 143 -3.43 9.78 29.81
N ARG A 144 -2.47 9.60 28.88
CA ARG A 144 -1.08 9.08 29.04
C ARG A 144 -0.79 7.57 29.17
N ASN A 145 0.00 7.11 28.19
CA ASN A 145 1.08 6.10 28.18
C ASN A 145 1.02 4.88 29.11
N PRO A 146 1.11 3.65 28.58
CA PRO A 146 1.63 2.52 29.31
C PRO A 146 3.10 2.27 28.95
N ASN A 147 3.99 2.44 29.93
CA ASN A 147 5.29 1.78 29.89
C ASN A 147 5.67 1.40 31.32
N LEU A 148 5.46 0.14 31.72
CA LEU A 148 6.38 -0.55 32.64
C LEU A 148 6.11 -2.07 32.75
N LYS A 149 7.11 -2.83 32.27
CA LYS A 149 7.70 -4.05 32.85
C LYS A 149 6.80 -5.25 33.20
N LYS A 150 7.05 -6.36 32.51
CA LYS A 150 7.53 -7.62 33.13
C LYS A 150 8.19 -8.52 32.08
N LYS A 151 9.50 -8.78 32.25
CA LYS A 151 10.27 -9.82 31.56
C LYS A 151 10.06 -11.15 32.31
N PRO A 152 9.94 -12.29 31.62
CA PRO A 152 10.43 -13.57 32.14
C PRO A 152 11.81 -13.88 31.54
N GLN A 153 12.81 -14.05 32.40
CA GLN A 153 14.11 -14.62 32.05
C GLN A 153 13.92 -16.12 31.76
N VAL A 154 14.34 -16.56 30.58
CA VAL A 154 14.64 -17.99 30.32
C VAL A 154 16.14 -18.16 30.44
N GLN A 155 16.55 -18.96 31.43
CA GLN A 155 17.92 -19.40 31.63
C GLN A 155 18.30 -20.39 30.52
N LYS A 156 19.39 -20.12 29.80
CA LYS A 156 20.12 -21.15 29.04
C LYS A 156 21.53 -21.27 29.61
N THR A 157 21.75 -22.40 30.26
CA THR A 157 23.04 -22.95 30.64
C THR A 157 23.82 -23.34 29.38
N VAL A 158 25.04 -22.82 29.23
CA VAL A 158 26.06 -23.42 28.36
C VAL A 158 27.34 -23.54 29.17
N LYS A 159 27.66 -24.79 29.54
CA LYS A 159 28.98 -25.18 30.06
C LYS A 159 30.02 -25.00 28.95
N LYS A 160 31.06 -24.21 29.20
CA LYS A 160 32.36 -24.34 28.54
C LYS A 160 33.30 -25.02 29.53
N ASN A 161 33.74 -26.23 29.19
CA ASN A 161 34.95 -26.81 29.78
C ASN A 161 36.04 -26.82 28.69
N ASN A 162 37.16 -26.22 29.09
CA ASN A 162 38.53 -26.27 28.54
C ASN A 162 39.08 -27.71 28.51
N PRO A 163 40.27 -28.02 27.93
CA PRO A 163 41.49 -27.20 27.86
C PRO A 163 42.10 -26.94 26.47
#